data_AF-A0AAW8UC57-F1
#
_entry.id   AF-A0AAW8UC57-F1
#
_cell.length_a   1.000
_cell.length_b   1.000
_cell.length_c   1.000
_cell.angle_alpha   90.00
_cell.angle_beta   90.00
_cell.angle_gamma   90.00
#
_symmetry.space_group_name_H-M   'P 1'
#
loop_
_entity.id
_entity.type
_entity.pdbx_description
1 polymer ?
#
loop_
_entity_poly.entity_id
_entity_poly.type
_entity_poly.pdbx_seq_one_letter_code
_entity_poly.pdbx_strand_id
1 'polypeptide(L)'
;MLKPQIDTPKTLGATLVLLDVIERKEVIKKEDGSFDKTDNILGYNYEVVCLERKFEKIIVKTEEKRPLFDPDEEIPGDTLVAFENLTITPWVKDGWIQLSFKASRCIIDEEQE
;
A
#
# COMPACT_ATOMS: atom_id res chain seq x y z
N MET A 1 -14.30 13.89 18.29
CA MET A 1 -13.30 13.42 17.31
C MET A 1 -14.05 12.77 16.16
N LEU A 2 -13.90 13.27 14.93
CA LEU A 2 -14.57 12.68 13.75
C LEU A 2 -13.92 11.32 13.48
N LYS A 3 -14.72 10.25 13.43
CA LYS A 3 -14.29 8.92 12.97
C LYS A 3 -15.01 8.64 11.65
N PRO A 4 -14.51 9.14 10.51
CA PRO A 4 -15.19 8.93 9.24
C PRO A 4 -15.28 7.42 8.96
N GLN A 5 -16.46 6.96 8.58
CA GLN A 5 -16.62 5.59 8.10
C GLN A 5 -16.14 5.54 6.65
N ILE A 6 -15.15 4.69 6.40
CA ILE A 6 -14.53 4.54 5.09
C ILE A 6 -15.07 3.27 4.44
N ASP A 7 -15.61 3.42 3.24
CA ASP A 7 -16.07 2.33 2.39
C ASP A 7 -15.00 2.13 1.31
N THR A 8 -14.36 0.95 1.31
CA THR A 8 -13.21 0.67 0.46
C THR A 8 -13.52 0.80 -1.03
N PRO A 9 -14.54 0.12 -1.60
CA PRO A 9 -14.93 0.30 -3.01
C PRO A 9 -15.23 1.77 -3.38
N LYS A 10 -15.91 2.50 -2.50
CA LYS A 10 -16.19 3.93 -2.75
C LYS A 10 -14.96 4.83 -2.62
N THR A 11 -13.92 4.37 -1.94
CA THR A 11 -12.69 5.15 -1.74
C THR A 11 -11.70 4.89 -2.87
N LEU A 12 -11.53 3.62 -3.25
CA LEU A 12 -10.48 3.20 -4.17
C LEU A 12 -10.96 2.89 -5.58
N GLY A 13 -12.22 2.50 -5.76
CA GLY A 13 -12.66 1.85 -7.00
C GLY A 13 -12.44 0.34 -6.94
N ALA A 14 -12.69 -0.34 -8.06
CA ALA A 14 -12.52 -1.78 -8.20
C ALA A 14 -11.21 -2.12 -8.92
N THR A 15 -10.75 -1.28 -9.84
CA THR A 15 -9.56 -1.56 -10.65
C THR A 15 -8.32 -0.84 -10.11
N LEU A 16 -7.39 -1.63 -9.59
CA LEU A 16 -6.09 -1.18 -9.10
C LEU A 16 -4.98 -1.70 -10.01
N VAL A 17 -4.23 -0.77 -10.63
CA VAL A 17 -3.06 -1.12 -11.46
C VAL A 17 -1.79 -0.99 -10.62
N LEU A 18 -1.00 -2.05 -10.57
CA LEU A 18 0.29 -2.06 -9.89
C LEU A 18 1.34 -1.25 -10.65
N LEU A 19 2.04 -0.37 -9.93
CA LEU A 19 3.14 0.44 -10.47
C LEU A 19 4.51 0.03 -9.93
N ASP A 20 4.60 -0.25 -8.63
CA ASP A 20 5.88 -0.48 -7.96
C ASP A 20 5.72 -1.35 -6.70
N VAL A 21 6.78 -2.07 -6.34
CA VAL A 21 6.88 -2.90 -5.13
C VAL A 21 8.16 -2.52 -4.40
N ILE A 22 8.03 -1.91 -3.22
CA ILE A 22 9.18 -1.40 -2.46
C ILE A 22 9.29 -2.14 -1.13
N GLU A 23 10.50 -2.61 -0.78
CA GLU A 23 10.76 -3.22 0.52
C GLU A 23 10.46 -2.25 1.67
N ARG A 24 9.67 -2.72 2.64
CA ARG A 24 9.43 -1.99 3.89
C ARG A 24 10.34 -2.53 4.99
N LYS A 25 11.54 -1.95 5.08
CA LYS A 25 12.51 -2.27 6.14
C LYS A 25 12.14 -1.63 7.48
N GLU A 26 12.48 -2.32 8.56
CA GLU A 26 12.39 -1.79 9.91
C GLU A 26 13.28 -0.55 10.07
N VAL A 27 12.80 0.43 10.83
CA VAL A 27 13.53 1.66 11.12
C VAL A 27 13.74 1.76 12.62
N ILE A 28 15.00 1.81 13.05
CA ILE A 28 15.38 1.96 14.46
C ILE A 28 15.84 3.40 14.71
N LYS A 29 15.53 3.92 15.90
CA LYS A 29 16.03 5.22 16.37
C LYS A 29 17.31 4.99 17.16
N LYS A 30 18.39 5.65 16.76
CA LYS A 30 19.68 5.63 17.44
C LYS A 30 19.69 6.51 18.70
N GLU A 31 20.68 6.30 19.56
CA GLU A 31 20.89 7.09 20.77
C GLU A 31 21.12 8.58 20.47
N ASP A 32 21.73 8.90 19.33
CA ASP A 32 21.94 10.28 18.84
C ASP A 32 20.67 10.96 18.29
N GLY A 33 19.54 10.23 18.26
CA GLY A 33 18.26 10.71 17.78
C GLY A 33 18.01 10.53 16.27
N SER A 34 18.99 10.04 15.51
CA SER A 34 18.84 9.72 14.09
C SER A 34 18.10 8.39 13.87
N PHE A 35 17.72 8.12 12.61
CA PHE A 35 16.99 6.92 12.22
C PHE A 35 17.77 6.11 11.19
N ASP A 36 17.88 4.81 11.40
CA ASP A 36 18.52 3.86 10.49
C ASP A 36 17.53 2.79 10.04
N LYS A 37 17.62 2.39 8.77
CA LYS A 37 16.95 1.19 8.26
C LYS A 37 17.78 -0.04 8.60
N THR A 38 17.16 -1.08 9.14
CA THR A 38 17.80 -2.40 9.34
C THR A 38 17.57 -3.28 8.11
N ASP A 39 18.23 -4.43 8.04
CA ASP A 39 17.98 -5.43 6.99
C ASP A 39 16.70 -6.26 7.22
N ASN A 40 15.99 -6.04 8.33
CA ASN A 40 14.76 -6.76 8.65
C ASN A 40 13.59 -6.24 7.80
N ILE A 41 13.08 -7.08 6.91
CA ILE A 41 11.91 -6.80 6.08
C ILE A 41 10.62 -7.02 6.90
N LEU A 42 9.83 -5.95 7.02
CA LEU A 42 8.53 -5.93 7.69
C LEU A 42 7.34 -6.16 6.73
N GLY A 43 7.62 -6.33 5.44
CA GLY A 43 6.63 -6.44 4.36
C GLY A 43 6.99 -5.52 3.20
N TYR A 44 6.01 -5.18 2.36
CA TYR A 44 6.22 -4.39 1.16
C TYR A 44 5.22 -3.24 1.05
N ASN A 45 5.63 -2.19 0.37
CA ASN A 45 4.75 -1.11 -0.06
C ASN A 45 4.43 -1.36 -1.54
N TYR A 46 3.15 -1.48 -1.87
CA TYR A 46 2.68 -1.58 -3.23
C TYR A 46 2.15 -0.21 -3.65
N GLU A 47 2.78 0.40 -4.64
CA GLU A 47 2.24 1.59 -5.29
C GLU A 47 1.23 1.17 -6.33
N VAL A 48 -0.01 1.65 -6.19
CA VAL A 48 -1.08 1.31 -7.13
C VAL A 48 -1.84 2.55 -7.58
N VAL A 49 -2.40 2.49 -8.78
CA VAL A 49 -3.25 3.52 -9.34
C VAL A 49 -4.70 3.06 -9.32
N CYS A 50 -5.56 3.92 -8.78
CA CYS A 50 -7.00 3.74 -8.73
C CYS A 50 -7.64 4.31 -10.01
N LEU A 51 -8.01 3.47 -10.98
CA LEU A 51 -8.44 3.93 -12.30
C LEU A 51 -9.72 4.79 -12.23
N GLU A 52 -10.69 4.40 -11.42
CA GLU A 52 -11.97 5.09 -11.25
C GLU A 52 -11.85 6.35 -10.39
N ARG A 53 -10.68 6.61 -9.80
CA ARG A 53 -10.40 7.77 -8.93
C ARG A 53 -9.45 8.75 -9.60
N LYS A 54 -9.63 8.98 -10.90
CA LYS A 54 -8.81 9.91 -11.70
C LYS A 54 -7.32 9.56 -11.62
N PHE A 55 -7.01 8.27 -11.61
CA PHE A 55 -5.65 7.75 -11.50
C PHE A 55 -4.93 8.21 -10.21
N GLU A 56 -5.68 8.35 -9.11
CA GLU A 56 -5.08 8.63 -7.81
C GLU A 56 -4.12 7.49 -7.44
N LYS A 57 -2.89 7.86 -7.09
CA LYS A 57 -1.86 6.92 -6.65
C LYS A 57 -1.92 6.77 -5.14
N ILE A 58 -1.97 5.53 -4.67
CA ILE A 58 -1.90 5.20 -3.25
C ILE A 58 -0.75 4.23 -2.98
N ILE A 59 -0.37 4.12 -1.70
CA ILE A 59 0.62 3.14 -1.24
C ILE A 59 -0.06 2.23 -0.23
N VAL A 60 -0.18 0.95 -0.58
CA VAL A 60 -0.73 -0.09 0.30
C VAL A 60 0.42 -0.83 0.98
N LYS A 61 0.41 -0.83 2.31
CA LYS A 61 1.47 -1.49 3.09
C LYS A 61 1.04 -2.90 3.48
N THR A 62 1.79 -3.91 3.07
CA THR A 62 1.52 -5.31 3.44
C THR A 62 2.37 -5.77 4.61
N GLU A 63 1.96 -6.88 5.22
CA GLU A 63 2.70 -7.56 6.28
C GLU A 63 3.38 -8.85 5.78
N GLU A 64 2.94 -9.39 4.63
CA GLU A 64 3.58 -10.54 4.01
C GLU A 64 5.04 -10.24 3.62
N LYS A 65 5.94 -11.16 4.01
CA LYS A 65 7.39 -11.06 3.77
C LYS A 65 7.84 -11.56 2.40
N ARG A 66 6.94 -12.15 1.63
CA ARG A 66 7.18 -12.51 0.24
C ARG A 66 6.42 -11.53 -0.65
N PRO A 67 7.09 -10.85 -1.60
CA PRO A 67 6.39 -9.93 -2.47
C PRO A 67 5.73 -10.68 -3.63
N LEU A 68 4.79 -10.01 -4.30
CA LEU A 68 4.16 -10.51 -5.52
C LEU A 68 5.15 -10.54 -6.69
N PHE A 69 5.94 -9.48 -6.82
CA PHE A 69 7.07 -9.34 -7.74
C PHE A 69 8.32 -8.95 -6.95
N ASP A 70 9.50 -9.40 -7.39
CA ASP A 70 10.74 -8.93 -6.79
C ASP A 70 10.88 -7.40 -6.99
N PRO A 71 11.21 -6.61 -5.95
CA PRO A 71 11.40 -5.16 -6.08
C PRO A 71 12.39 -4.71 -7.16
N ASP A 72 13.35 -5.57 -7.53
CA ASP A 72 14.36 -5.26 -8.54
C ASP A 72 13.94 -5.73 -9.96
N GLU A 73 12.79 -6.38 -10.10
CA GLU A 73 12.26 -6.87 -11.38
C GLU A 73 11.27 -5.89 -12.03
N GLU A 74 11.22 -5.90 -13.36
CA GLU A 74 10.24 -5.13 -14.12
C GLU A 74 8.84 -5.73 -13.93
N ILE A 75 7.91 -4.91 -13.45
CA ILE A 75 6.51 -5.30 -13.29
C ILE A 75 5.84 -5.25 -14.67
N PRO A 76 5.15 -6.32 -15.10
CA PRO A 76 4.40 -6.30 -16.35
C PRO A 76 3.41 -5.12 -16.39
N GLY A 77 3.35 -4.43 -17.53
CA GLY A 77 2.37 -3.36 -17.75
C GLY A 77 0.94 -3.85 -17.52
N ASP A 78 0.08 -2.95 -17.02
CA ASP A 78 -1.34 -3.19 -16.76
C ASP A 78 -1.63 -4.33 -15.77
N THR A 79 -0.69 -4.69 -14.90
CA THR A 79 -0.90 -5.70 -13.85
C THR A 79 -1.99 -5.25 -12.88
N LEU A 80 -3.13 -5.92 -12.91
CA LEU A 80 -4.24 -5.69 -12.00
C LEU A 80 -4.05 -6.47 -10.70
N VAL A 81 -4.28 -5.81 -9.57
CA VAL A 81 -4.06 -6.38 -8.25
C VAL A 81 -5.22 -6.16 -7.29
N ALA A 82 -5.37 -7.10 -6.36
CA ALA A 82 -6.26 -6.98 -5.22
C ALA A 82 -5.47 -7.15 -3.91
N PHE A 83 -6.08 -6.72 -2.80
CA PHE A 83 -5.45 -6.76 -1.48
C PHE A 83 -6.33 -7.49 -0.47
N GLU A 84 -5.78 -8.52 0.16
CA GLU A 84 -6.50 -9.27 1.18
C GLU A 84 -6.53 -8.51 2.51
N ASN A 85 -7.69 -8.48 3.16
CA ASN A 85 -7.93 -7.80 4.43
C ASN A 85 -7.54 -6.30 4.41
N LEU A 86 -7.77 -5.64 3.27
CA LEU A 86 -7.46 -4.22 3.12
C LEU A 86 -8.24 -3.37 4.13
N THR A 87 -7.48 -2.67 4.97
CA THR A 87 -7.97 -1.74 5.99
C THR A 87 -7.52 -0.33 5.63
N ILE A 88 -8.47 0.61 5.63
CA ILE A 88 -8.23 2.04 5.41
C ILE A 88 -8.44 2.78 6.73
N THR A 89 -7.37 3.34 7.26
CA THR A 89 -7.42 4.08 8.53
C THR A 89 -7.25 5.57 8.28
N PRO A 90 -8.29 6.39 8.54
CA PRO A 90 -8.19 7.84 8.45
C PRO A 90 -7.49 8.41 9.68
N TRP A 91 -6.67 9.44 9.49
CA TRP A 91 -6.03 10.20 10.56
C TRP A 91 -5.85 11.66 10.16
N VAL A 92 -5.57 12.54 11.12
CA VAL A 92 -5.41 13.97 10.85
C VAL A 92 -3.94 14.36 11.00
N LYS A 93 -3.42 15.06 9.99
CA LYS A 93 -2.09 15.66 10.01
C LYS A 93 -2.16 17.05 9.41
N ASP A 94 -1.60 18.03 10.11
CA ASP A 94 -1.51 19.42 9.64
C ASP A 94 -2.87 19.99 9.18
N GLY A 95 -3.97 19.59 9.85
CA GLY A 95 -5.34 20.01 9.53
C GLY A 95 -6.02 19.24 8.40
N TRP A 96 -5.33 18.31 7.74
CA TRP A 96 -5.84 17.50 6.63
C TRP A 96 -6.14 16.06 7.06
N ILE A 97 -7.18 15.47 6.45
CA ILE A 97 -7.43 14.03 6.57
C ILE A 97 -6.44 13.30 5.66
N GLN A 98 -5.71 12.38 6.24
CA GLN A 98 -4.80 11.46 5.57
C GLN A 98 -5.36 10.05 5.68
N LEU A 99 -5.10 9.21 4.67
CA LEU A 99 -5.51 7.81 4.68
C LEU A 99 -4.27 6.91 4.75
N SER A 100 -4.33 5.90 5.61
CA SER A 100 -3.34 4.82 5.65
C SER A 100 -3.99 3.54 5.15
N PHE A 101 -3.35 2.92 4.16
CA PHE A 101 -3.80 1.66 3.56
C PHE A 101 -2.91 0.52 4.05
N LYS A 102 -3.51 -0.51 4.64
CA LYS A 102 -2.80 -1.70 5.11
C LYS A 102 -3.53 -2.95 4.67
N ALA A 103 -2.80 -3.97 4.27
CA ALA A 103 -3.36 -5.25 3.87
C ALA A 103 -2.50 -6.40 4.41
N SER A 104 -3.04 -7.62 4.39
CA SER A 104 -2.25 -8.81 4.70
C SER A 104 -1.26 -9.09 3.57
N ARG A 105 -1.75 -9.16 2.32
CA ARG A 105 -0.97 -9.41 1.11
C ARG A 105 -1.59 -8.80 -0.15
N CYS A 106 -0.79 -8.76 -1.20
CA CYS A 106 -1.17 -8.36 -2.56
C CYS A 106 -1.29 -9.61 -3.43
N ILE A 107 -2.31 -9.69 -4.27
CA ILE A 107 -2.56 -10.81 -5.20
C ILE A 107 -2.91 -10.26 -6.58
N ILE A 108 -2.75 -11.07 -7.62
CA ILE A 108 -3.29 -10.75 -8.95
C ILE A 108 -4.82 -10.76 -8.88
N ASP A 109 -5.45 -9.78 -9.50
CA ASP A 109 -6.90 -9.73 -9.65
C ASP A 109 -7.32 -10.57 -10.87
N GLU A 110 -7.63 -11.85 -10.64
CA GLU A 110 -8.01 -12.82 -11.68
C GLU A 110 -9.47 -12.67 -12.15
N GLU A 111 -10.29 -11.83 -11.50
CA GLU A 111 -11.73 -11.73 -11.75
C GLU A 111 -12.13 -10.74 -12.88
N GLN A 112 -11.18 -10.17 -13.63
CA GLN A 112 -11.46 -9.19 -14.71
C GLN A 112 -11.31 -9.76 -16.15
N GLU A 113 -11.43 -11.07 -16.34
CA GLU A 113 -11.68 -11.71 -17.66
C GLU A 113 -13.18 -11.78 -18.04
#